data_AF-A0A1W1VH83-F1
#
_entry.id   AF-A0A1W1VH83-F1
#
_cell.length_a   1.000
_cell.length_b   1.000
_cell.length_c   1.000
_cell.angle_alpha   90.00
_cell.angle_beta   90.00
_cell.angle_gamma   90.00
#
_symmetry.space_group_name_H-M   'P 1'
#
loop_
_entity.id
_entity.type
_entity.pdbx_description
1 polymer ?
#
loop_
_entity_poly.entity_id
_entity_poly.type
_entity_poly.pdbx_seq_one_letter_code
_entity_poly.pdbx_strand_id
1 'polypeptide(L)'
;MKTYMAKANEVDRKWYVVDATDKVLGRLCSEIASILRGKNKVIYTPHVDTGDYVIVINADKVKLTGNKWEQKIHAYHTGYPGGRREIAYKQLREKHPERMVEYAVKGMLPKSRLGRQMFTKLKVYAGAEHPHEAQKPEVLEIN
;
A
#
# COMPACT_ATOMS: atom_id res chain seq x y z
N MET A 1 6.21 35.19 11.81
CA MET A 1 6.62 33.79 12.03
C MET A 1 6.28 33.00 10.76
N LYS A 2 7.21 32.20 10.21
CA LYS A 2 6.95 31.38 9.01
C LYS A 2 6.73 29.93 9.42
N THR A 3 5.77 29.26 8.80
CA THR A 3 5.51 27.83 9.00
C THR A 3 6.67 26.99 8.48
N TYR A 4 7.02 25.93 9.20
CA TYR A 4 8.05 24.98 8.76
C TYR A 4 7.65 24.30 7.45
N MET A 5 8.58 24.22 6.50
CA MET A 5 8.44 23.46 5.25
C MET A 5 9.61 22.49 5.15
N ALA A 6 9.31 21.20 5.00
CA ALA A 6 10.34 20.18 4.86
C ALA A 6 11.08 20.35 3.53
N LYS A 7 12.41 20.24 3.55
CA LYS A 7 13.20 20.16 2.32
C LYS A 7 13.35 18.70 1.91
N ALA A 8 13.23 18.41 0.62
CA ALA A 8 13.30 17.03 0.11
C ALA A 8 14.59 16.29 0.50
N ASN A 9 15.71 17.00 0.65
CA ASN A 9 17.02 16.43 0.96
C ASN A 9 17.23 16.12 2.45
N GLU A 10 16.38 16.66 3.33
CA GLU A 10 16.50 16.53 4.79
C GLU A 10 15.49 15.51 5.35
N VAL A 11 14.77 14.79 4.48
CA VAL A 11 13.76 13.81 4.90
C VAL A 11 14.43 12.46 5.17
N ASP A 12 14.55 12.12 6.45
CA ASP A 12 14.88 10.75 6.86
C ASP A 12 13.71 9.80 6.61
N ARG A 13 13.99 8.72 5.87
CA ARG A 13 13.01 7.71 5.48
C ARG A 13 13.30 6.42 6.22
N LYS A 14 12.31 5.92 6.94
CA LYS A 14 12.37 4.63 7.62
C LYS A 14 11.80 3.54 6.73
N TRP A 15 12.12 2.30 7.09
CA TRP A 15 11.52 1.11 6.52
C TRP A 15 10.65 0.46 7.58
N TYR A 16 9.41 0.15 7.21
CA TYR A 16 8.48 -0.57 8.07
C TYR A 16 8.14 -1.93 7.46
N VAL A 17 7.99 -2.94 8.32
CA VAL A 17 7.41 -4.24 7.96
C VAL A 17 6.08 -4.41 8.67
N VAL A 18 5.09 -4.84 7.90
CA VAL A 18 3.71 -5.02 8.34
C VAL A 18 3.27 -6.43 7.97
N ASP A 19 2.84 -7.20 8.97
CA ASP A 19 2.20 -8.50 8.76
C ASP A 19 0.70 -8.32 8.45
N ALA A 20 0.27 -8.81 7.29
CA ALA A 20 -1.12 -8.75 6.85
C ALA A 20 -2.00 -9.91 7.37
N THR A 21 -1.43 -10.86 8.12
CA THR A 21 -2.15 -12.04 8.64
C THR A 21 -3.36 -11.63 9.49
N ASP A 22 -4.55 -12.15 9.13
CA ASP A 22 -5.84 -11.88 9.79
C ASP A 22 -6.28 -10.41 9.85
N LYS A 23 -5.54 -9.49 9.24
CA LYS A 23 -5.90 -8.08 9.19
C LYS A 23 -6.96 -7.82 8.13
N VAL A 24 -7.88 -6.90 8.43
CA VAL A 24 -8.92 -6.49 7.47
C VAL A 24 -8.30 -5.60 6.41
N LEU A 25 -8.37 -6.00 5.14
CA LEU A 25 -7.69 -5.35 4.01
C LEU A 25 -7.84 -3.82 4.01
N GLY A 26 -9.07 -3.31 4.21
CA GLY A 26 -9.33 -1.88 4.15
C GLY A 26 -8.68 -1.07 5.28
N ARG A 27 -8.69 -1.59 6.51
CA ARG A 27 -8.07 -0.92 7.67
C ARG A 27 -6.56 -0.89 7.53
N LEU A 28 -6.00 -2.05 7.21
CA LEU A 28 -4.58 -2.24 6.90
C LEU A 28 -4.09 -1.23 5.84
N CYS A 29 -4.78 -1.17 4.70
CA CYS A 29 -4.36 -0.30 3.59
C CYS A 29 -4.47 1.19 3.94
N SER A 30 -5.42 1.60 4.78
CA SER A 30 -5.62 3.01 5.17
C SER A 30 -4.44 3.53 5.99
N GLU A 31 -3.95 2.70 6.92
CA GLU A 31 -2.78 3.05 7.73
C GLU A 31 -1.50 3.05 6.90
N ILE A 32 -1.30 2.02 6.06
CA ILE A 32 -0.19 1.96 5.11
C ILE A 32 -0.17 3.21 4.21
N ALA A 33 -1.31 3.61 3.64
CA ALA A 33 -1.40 4.81 2.82
C ALA A 33 -1.08 6.11 3.59
N SER A 34 -1.30 6.14 4.90
CA SER A 34 -0.97 7.29 5.74
C SER A 34 0.53 7.37 6.03
N ILE A 35 1.18 6.22 6.25
CA ILE A 35 2.65 6.11 6.40
C ILE A 35 3.36 6.46 5.08
N LEU A 36 2.89 5.92 3.95
CA LEU A 36 3.47 6.21 2.63
C LEU A 36 3.39 7.70 2.25
N ARG A 37 2.36 8.40 2.73
CA ARG A 37 2.21 9.86 2.58
C ARG A 37 3.04 10.68 3.57
N GLY A 38 3.53 10.06 4.66
CA GLY A 38 4.26 10.75 5.73
C GLY A 38 3.38 11.52 6.71
N LYS A 39 2.06 11.23 6.76
CA LYS A 39 1.12 11.90 7.68
C LYS A 39 1.34 11.55 9.16
N ASN A 40 2.11 10.49 9.41
CA ASN A 40 2.59 10.11 10.75
C ASN A 40 3.70 11.06 11.26
N LYS A 41 4.36 11.83 10.38
CA LYS A 41 5.44 12.73 10.75
C LYS A 41 4.95 14.16 10.92
N VAL A 42 5.50 14.85 11.93
CA VAL A 42 5.22 16.27 12.21
C VAL A 42 5.71 17.18 11.06
N ILE A 43 6.73 16.74 10.32
CA ILE A 43 7.30 17.46 9.16
C ILE A 43 6.46 17.36 7.87
N TYR A 44 5.25 16.79 7.94
CA TYR A 44 4.42 16.57 6.76
C TYR A 44 4.21 17.86 5.96
N THR A 45 4.65 17.81 4.71
CA THR A 45 4.52 18.91 3.76
C THR A 45 3.85 18.38 2.48
N PRO A 46 2.65 18.84 2.09
CA PRO A 46 1.84 18.18 1.04
C PRO A 46 2.51 18.04 -0.33
N HIS A 47 3.41 18.96 -0.68
CA HIS A 47 4.10 18.98 -1.97
C HIS A 47 5.45 18.27 -1.97
N VAL A 48 5.88 17.75 -0.81
CA VAL A 48 7.17 17.04 -0.63
C VAL A 48 6.91 15.61 -0.20
N ASP A 49 7.66 14.67 -0.77
CA ASP A 49 7.58 13.26 -0.38
C ASP A 49 8.29 13.03 0.96
N THR A 50 7.52 13.03 2.04
CA THR A 50 8.01 12.85 3.43
C THR A 50 7.78 11.45 4.00
N GLY A 51 7.08 10.59 3.26
CA GLY A 51 6.66 9.28 3.77
C GLY A 51 7.72 8.20 3.72
N ASP A 52 7.47 7.14 4.46
CA ASP A 52 8.39 6.02 4.68
C ASP A 52 8.16 4.87 3.70
N TYR A 53 9.09 3.91 3.69
CA TYR A 53 8.95 2.65 2.97
C TYR A 53 8.13 1.67 3.80
N VAL A 54 7.24 0.95 3.13
CA VAL A 54 6.38 -0.05 3.79
C VAL A 54 6.48 -1.36 3.03
N ILE A 55 6.88 -2.39 3.75
CA ILE A 55 6.92 -3.78 3.30
C ILE A 55 5.74 -4.50 3.94
N VAL A 56 4.88 -5.09 3.12
CA VAL A 56 3.77 -5.92 3.57
C VAL A 56 4.13 -7.37 3.30
N ILE A 57 4.06 -8.21 4.33
CA ILE A 57 4.25 -9.66 4.25
C ILE A 57 2.92 -10.38 4.52
N ASN A 58 2.83 -11.66 4.14
CA ASN A 58 1.63 -12.50 4.27
C ASN A 58 0.39 -11.88 3.59
N ALA A 59 0.55 -11.23 2.44
CA ALA A 59 -0.57 -10.60 1.73
C ALA A 59 -1.66 -11.61 1.30
N ASP A 60 -1.32 -12.90 1.21
CA ASP A 60 -2.22 -14.01 0.93
C ASP A 60 -3.19 -14.35 2.09
N LYS A 61 -2.83 -13.97 3.32
CA LYS A 61 -3.60 -14.20 4.56
C LYS A 61 -4.48 -13.02 4.97
N VAL A 62 -4.58 -11.99 4.14
CA VAL A 62 -5.43 -10.82 4.42
C VAL A 62 -6.91 -11.21 4.45
N LYS A 63 -7.67 -10.60 5.36
CA LYS A 63 -9.09 -10.90 5.56
C LYS A 63 -9.99 -9.89 4.84
N LEU A 64 -10.96 -10.42 4.09
CA LEU A 64 -12.14 -9.66 3.65
C LEU A 64 -13.35 -10.10 4.48
N THR A 65 -14.17 -9.12 4.85
CA THR A 65 -15.40 -9.35 5.64
C THR A 65 -16.61 -9.63 4.75
N GLY A 66 -17.52 -10.49 5.22
CA GLY A 66 -18.73 -10.88 4.50
C GLY A 66 -18.46 -11.63 3.18
N ASN A 67 -19.38 -11.53 2.23
CA ASN A 67 -19.33 -12.26 0.95
C ASN A 67 -18.44 -11.56 -0.12
N LYS A 68 -17.55 -10.67 0.31
CA LYS A 68 -16.73 -9.84 -0.60
C LYS A 68 -15.73 -10.64 -1.42
N TRP A 69 -15.36 -11.84 -0.98
CA TRP A 69 -14.49 -12.71 -1.77
C TRP A 69 -15.10 -13.06 -3.14
N GLU A 70 -16.41 -13.24 -3.18
CA GLU A 70 -17.15 -13.66 -4.38
C GLU A 70 -17.78 -12.48 -5.10
N GLN A 71 -18.34 -11.53 -4.35
CA GLN A 71 -19.07 -10.40 -4.92
C GLN A 71 -18.15 -9.26 -5.40
N LYS A 72 -16.93 -9.14 -4.86
CA LYS A 72 -16.04 -8.06 -5.24
C LYS A 72 -15.29 -8.41 -6.51
N ILE A 73 -15.48 -7.56 -7.52
CA ILE A 73 -14.88 -7.72 -8.84
C ILE A 73 -13.88 -6.58 -9.05
N HIS A 74 -12.67 -6.93 -9.47
CA HIS A 74 -11.72 -5.99 -10.07
C HIS A 74 -11.97 -5.93 -11.57
N ALA A 75 -12.60 -4.85 -12.03
CA ALA A 75 -12.82 -4.61 -13.45
C ALA A 75 -11.75 -3.67 -14.02
N TYR A 76 -11.24 -4.00 -15.20
CA TYR A 76 -10.35 -3.14 -15.97
C TYR A 76 -10.69 -3.23 -17.46
N HIS A 77 -10.24 -2.25 -18.25
CA HIS A 77 -10.52 -2.19 -19.68
C HIS A 77 -9.20 -2.20 -20.45
N THR A 78 -9.15 -2.98 -21.53
CA THR A 78 -7.92 -3.10 -22.36
C THR A 78 -7.73 -1.93 -23.33
N GLY A 79 -8.80 -1.17 -23.62
CA GLY A 79 -8.80 -0.06 -24.58
C GLY A 79 -9.47 -0.37 -25.92
N TYR A 80 -9.72 -1.65 -26.21
CA TYR A 80 -10.39 -2.10 -27.43
C TYR A 80 -11.92 -2.25 -27.25
N PRO A 81 -12.73 -2.18 -28.32
CA PRO A 81 -14.16 -2.49 -28.25
C PRO A 81 -14.40 -3.88 -27.64
N GLY A 82 -15.31 -3.97 -26.66
CA GLY A 82 -15.54 -5.22 -25.91
C GLY A 82 -14.42 -5.62 -24.93
N GLY A 83 -13.46 -4.73 -24.69
CA GLY A 83 -12.26 -4.98 -23.89
C GLY A 83 -12.42 -4.96 -22.38
N ARG A 84 -13.65 -5.03 -21.86
CA ARG A 84 -13.91 -5.10 -20.41
C ARG A 84 -13.51 -6.48 -19.88
N ARG A 85 -12.62 -6.50 -18.90
CA ARG A 85 -12.18 -7.71 -18.19
C ARG A 85 -12.52 -7.58 -16.72
N GLU A 86 -12.94 -8.69 -16.13
CA GLU A 86 -13.37 -8.76 -14.75
C GLU A 86 -12.66 -9.92 -14.06
N ILE A 87 -12.12 -9.66 -12.88
CA ILE A 87 -11.44 -10.65 -12.06
C ILE A 87 -12.06 -10.63 -10.67
N ALA A 88 -12.61 -11.76 -10.23
CA ALA A 88 -13.12 -11.90 -8.87
C ALA A 88 -11.96 -11.87 -7.87
N TYR A 89 -12.16 -11.27 -6.69
CA TYR A 89 -11.11 -11.18 -5.67
C TYR A 89 -10.65 -12.55 -5.18
N LYS A 90 -11.53 -13.56 -5.17
CA LYS A 90 -11.17 -14.97 -4.91
C LYS A 90 -10.07 -15.47 -5.86
N GLN A 91 -10.25 -15.26 -7.16
CA GLN A 91 -9.25 -15.63 -8.17
C GLN A 91 -7.97 -14.80 -8.06
N LEU A 92 -8.10 -13.54 -7.65
CA LEU A 92 -6.97 -12.63 -7.49
C LEU A 92 -6.07 -13.07 -6.32
N ARG A 93 -6.66 -13.58 -5.23
CA ARG A 93 -5.94 -14.18 -4.10
C ARG A 93 -5.12 -15.40 -4.51
N GLU A 94 -5.67 -16.26 -5.35
CA GLU A 94 -5.01 -17.50 -5.78
C GLU A 94 -3.85 -17.23 -6.74
N LYS A 95 -4.01 -16.28 -7.67
CA LYS A 95 -3.00 -16.01 -8.70
C LYS A 95 -1.94 -15.00 -8.27
N HIS A 96 -2.38 -13.90 -7.67
CA HIS A 96 -1.56 -12.71 -7.38
C HIS A 96 -2.07 -12.00 -6.11
N PRO A 97 -1.90 -12.62 -4.93
CA PRO A 97 -2.41 -12.07 -3.67
C PRO A 97 -1.87 -10.65 -3.38
N GLU A 98 -0.66 -10.34 -3.83
CA GLU A 98 -0.01 -9.04 -3.71
C GLU A 98 -0.86 -7.90 -4.31
N ARG A 99 -1.52 -8.17 -5.45
CA ARG A 99 -2.27 -7.16 -6.20
C ARG A 99 -3.49 -6.65 -5.42
N MET A 100 -4.06 -7.44 -4.51
CA MET A 100 -5.19 -6.99 -3.69
C MET A 100 -4.80 -5.79 -2.83
N VAL A 101 -3.64 -5.88 -2.17
CA VAL A 101 -3.11 -4.83 -1.30
C VAL A 101 -2.63 -3.66 -2.14
N GLU A 102 -1.90 -3.92 -3.23
CA GLU A 102 -1.43 -2.88 -4.14
C GLU A 102 -2.58 -2.03 -4.69
N TYR A 103 -3.65 -2.64 -5.20
CA TYR A 103 -4.79 -1.92 -5.74
C TYR A 103 -5.53 -1.11 -4.68
N ALA A 104 -5.69 -1.68 -3.48
CA ALA A 104 -6.32 -0.98 -2.37
C ALA A 104 -5.50 0.25 -1.94
N VAL A 105 -4.19 0.11 -1.72
CA VAL A 105 -3.32 1.22 -1.32
C VAL A 105 -3.20 2.25 -2.44
N LYS A 106 -3.04 1.83 -3.69
CA LYS A 106 -2.97 2.73 -4.85
C LYS A 106 -4.23 3.59 -4.98
N GLY A 107 -5.40 3.03 -4.64
CA GLY A 107 -6.66 3.78 -4.61
C GLY A 107 -6.75 4.85 -3.51
N MET A 108 -5.98 4.68 -2.43
CA MET A 108 -5.97 5.59 -1.27
C MET A 108 -4.91 6.71 -1.36
N LEU A 109 -3.99 6.60 -2.32
CA LEU A 109 -2.95 7.62 -2.57
C LEU A 109 -3.46 8.74 -3.49
N PRO A 110 -2.87 9.95 -3.42
CA PRO A 110 -3.20 11.04 -4.33
C PRO A 110 -2.97 10.64 -5.79
N LYS A 111 -3.92 10.96 -6.69
CA LYS A 111 -3.81 10.63 -8.13
C LYS A 111 -2.93 11.64 -8.88
N SER A 112 -1.74 11.93 -8.34
CA SER A 112 -0.77 12.89 -8.87
C SER A 112 0.56 12.21 -9.20
N ARG A 113 1.49 12.94 -9.82
CA ARG A 113 2.86 12.45 -10.07
C ARG A 113 3.56 12.07 -8.77
N LEU A 114 3.38 12.88 -7.72
CA LEU A 114 3.91 12.61 -6.39
C LEU A 114 3.31 11.34 -5.78
N GLY A 115 1.99 11.13 -5.90
CA GLY A 115 1.38 9.91 -5.38
C GLY A 115 1.84 8.64 -6.10
N ARG A 116 2.16 8.72 -7.40
CA ARG A 116 2.81 7.61 -8.12
C ARG A 116 4.21 7.32 -7.59
N GLN A 117 4.97 8.34 -7.22
CA GLN A 117 6.28 8.17 -6.57
C GLN A 117 6.12 7.61 -5.14
N MET A 118 5.11 8.04 -4.39
CA MET A 118 4.82 7.46 -3.07
C MET A 118 4.51 5.97 -3.16
N PHE A 119 3.79 5.55 -4.20
CA PHE A 119 3.42 4.15 -4.40
C PHE A 119 4.63 3.23 -4.63
N THR A 120 5.73 3.71 -5.24
CA THR A 120 6.91 2.87 -5.48
C THR A 120 7.63 2.44 -4.19
N LYS A 121 7.36 3.13 -3.08
CA LYS A 121 7.85 2.81 -1.73
C LYS A 121 7.11 1.67 -1.04
N LEU A 122 5.93 1.29 -1.57
CA LEU A 122 5.22 0.09 -1.13
C LEU A 122 5.89 -1.14 -1.74
N LYS A 123 6.18 -2.14 -0.91
CA LYS A 123 6.60 -3.49 -1.31
C LYS A 123 5.61 -4.47 -0.72
N VAL A 124 5.06 -5.35 -1.54
CA VAL A 124 4.07 -6.34 -1.10
C VAL A 124 4.57 -7.72 -1.48
N TYR A 125 4.59 -8.61 -0.50
CA TYR A 125 4.99 -10.00 -0.65
C TYR A 125 3.84 -10.92 -0.23
N ALA A 126 3.65 -11.97 -1.03
CA ALA A 126 2.66 -13.01 -0.73
C ALA A 126 3.06 -13.78 0.54
N GLY A 127 4.32 -14.19 0.65
CA GLY A 127 4.84 -14.96 1.78
C GLY A 127 5.32 -14.10 2.97
N ALA A 128 5.89 -14.77 3.96
CA ALA A 128 6.43 -14.14 5.17
C ALA A 128 7.80 -13.48 4.97
N GLU A 129 8.52 -13.85 3.91
CA GLU A 129 9.88 -13.39 3.66
C GLU A 129 9.93 -12.19 2.71
N HIS A 130 10.94 -11.35 2.89
CA HIS A 130 11.24 -10.23 2.01
C HIS A 130 12.77 -10.10 1.79
N PRO A 131 13.24 -9.67 0.60
CA PRO A 131 14.66 -9.52 0.30
C PRO A 131 15.32 -8.28 0.92
N HIS A 132 14.59 -7.50 1.74
CA HIS A 132 15.00 -6.17 2.21
C HIS A 132 15.63 -6.15 3.61
N GLU A 133 16.20 -7.26 4.08
CA GLU A 133 16.82 -7.35 5.42
C GLU A 133 17.94 -6.34 5.65
N ALA A 134 18.72 -6.02 4.62
CA ALA A 134 19.80 -5.02 4.69
C ALA A 134 19.32 -3.62 5.11
N GLN A 135 18.04 -3.31 4.92
CA GLN A 135 17.45 -2.01 5.26
C GLN A 135 17.01 -1.91 6.73
N LYS A 136 17.15 -3.00 7.52
CA LYS A 136 16.78 -3.08 8.95
C LYS A 136 15.38 -2.50 9.23
N PRO A 137 14.32 -3.06 8.62
CA PRO A 137 12.98 -2.53 8.81
C PRO A 137 12.49 -2.65 10.26
N GLU A 138 11.74 -1.65 10.71
CA GLU A 138 11.04 -1.64 11.99
C GLU A 138 9.69 -2.37 11.83
N VAL A 139 9.36 -3.30 12.74
CA VAL A 139 8.05 -3.97 12.73
C VAL A 139 6.99 -2.96 13.19
N LEU A 140 5.95 -2.77 12.39
CA LEU A 140 4.84 -1.88 12.70
C LEU A 140 3.56 -2.71 12.87
N GLU A 141 3.05 -2.74 14.11
CA GLU A 141 1.78 -3.37 14.41
C GLU A 141 0.62 -2.43 14.08
N ILE A 142 -0.24 -2.88 13.16
CA ILE A 142 -1.46 -2.18 12.74
C ILE A 142 -2.65 -2.81 13.47
N ASN A 143 -3.45 -2.01 14.17
CA ASN A 143 -4.59 -2.50 14.98
C ASN A 143 -5.89 -2.68 14.18
#